data_AF-A0A8I2YKP8-F1
#
_entry.id   AF-A0A8I2YKP8-F1
#
_cell.length_a   1.000
_cell.length_b   1.000
_cell.length_c   1.000
_cell.angle_alpha   90.00
_cell.angle_beta   90.00
_cell.angle_gamma   90.00
#
_symmetry.space_group_name_H-M   'P 1'
#
loop_
_entity.id
_entity.type
_entity.pdbx_description
1 polymer ?
#
loop_
_entity_poly.entity_id
_entity_poly.type
_entity_poly.pdbx_seq_one_letter_code
_entity_poly.pdbx_strand_id
1 'polypeptide(L)'
;MPMGNFQGGSLALVEPGLVLDLRQGDFVVFRSYDISHFNLDYIGHRASLVLHSDQGMETWKRSQNHWGHNIYLRYLQEEDGS
;
A
#
# COMPACT_ATOMS: atom_id res chain seq x y z
N MET A 1 -2.94 -1.37 -6.49
CA MET A 1 -3.01 -2.08 -7.79
C MET A 1 -4.22 -3.01 -7.78
N PRO A 2 -5.24 -2.80 -8.64
CA PRO A 2 -6.40 -3.67 -8.71
C PRO A 2 -6.12 -4.91 -9.57
N MET A 3 -6.76 -6.02 -9.21
CA MET A 3 -6.63 -7.32 -9.86
C MET A 3 -8.00 -8.00 -9.99
N GLY A 4 -8.14 -8.86 -10.99
CA GLY A 4 -9.36 -9.63 -11.24
C GLY A 4 -10.09 -9.18 -12.50
N ASN A 5 -11.30 -9.73 -12.70
CA ASN A 5 -12.17 -9.39 -13.82
C ASN A 5 -13.35 -8.55 -13.29
N PHE A 6 -13.30 -7.25 -13.54
CA PHE A 6 -14.26 -6.29 -13.02
C PHE A 6 -14.45 -5.11 -13.98
N GLN A 7 -15.57 -4.41 -13.80
CA GLN A 7 -15.85 -3.12 -14.44
C GLN A 7 -16.19 -2.08 -13.36
N GLY A 8 -15.75 -0.83 -13.56
CA GLY A 8 -15.86 0.23 -12.56
C GLY A 8 -14.77 0.12 -11.48
N GLY A 9 -15.09 0.51 -10.24
CA GLY A 9 -14.13 0.42 -9.13
C GLY A 9 -13.03 1.48 -9.16
N SER A 10 -13.32 2.65 -9.74
CA SER A 10 -12.42 3.79 -9.82
C SER A 10 -11.96 4.21 -8.42
N LEU A 11 -10.74 4.71 -8.30
CA LEU A 11 -10.21 5.23 -7.05
C LEU A 11 -10.48 6.74 -6.98
N ALA A 12 -11.29 7.16 -6.01
CA ALA A 12 -11.51 8.56 -5.70
C ALA A 12 -10.45 9.05 -4.69
N LEU A 13 -9.82 10.19 -4.99
CA LEU A 13 -8.94 10.95 -4.11
C LEU A 13 -9.63 12.30 -3.83
N VAL A 14 -10.07 12.51 -2.58
CA VAL A 14 -11.03 13.58 -2.25
C VAL A 14 -10.41 14.97 -2.31
N GLU A 15 -9.31 15.19 -1.60
CA GLU A 15 -8.63 16.48 -1.49
C GLU A 15 -8.15 17.03 -2.83
N PRO A 16 -7.58 16.22 -3.76
CA PRO A 16 -7.28 16.69 -5.11
C PRO A 16 -8.50 16.70 -6.06
N GLY A 17 -9.66 16.17 -5.65
CA GLY A 17 -10.85 16.09 -6.49
C GLY A 17 -10.69 15.18 -7.71
N LEU A 18 -9.89 14.11 -7.59
CA LEU A 18 -9.50 13.25 -8.71
C LEU A 18 -10.20 11.89 -8.63
N VAL A 19 -10.69 11.40 -9.77
CA VAL A 19 -11.20 10.03 -9.94
C VAL A 19 -10.32 9.31 -10.95
N LEU A 20 -9.73 8.21 -10.53
CA LEU A 20 -8.79 7.41 -11.32
C LEU A 20 -9.44 6.10 -11.75
N ASP A 21 -9.66 5.94 -13.05
CA ASP A 21 -10.14 4.69 -13.65
C ASP A 21 -8.98 3.70 -13.81
N LEU A 22 -8.67 2.98 -12.72
CA LEU A 22 -7.61 1.99 -12.68
C LEU A 22 -8.04 0.68 -13.35
N ARG A 23 -7.29 0.25 -14.36
CA ARG A 23 -7.44 -1.06 -15.00
C ARG A 23 -6.61 -2.10 -14.28
N GLN A 24 -6.85 -3.38 -14.60
CA GLN A 24 -6.07 -4.48 -14.07
C GLN A 24 -4.57 -4.26 -14.33
N GLY A 25 -3.77 -4.28 -13.25
CA GLY A 25 -2.32 -4.09 -13.32
C GLY A 25 -1.85 -2.63 -13.18
N ASP A 26 -2.75 -1.64 -13.26
CA ASP A 26 -2.36 -0.25 -13.02
C ASP A 26 -1.95 -0.04 -11.56
N PHE A 27 -0.91 0.77 -11.35
CA PHE A 27 -0.47 1.18 -10.02
C PHE A 27 -0.61 2.69 -9.85
N VAL A 28 -0.92 3.09 -8.63
CA VAL A 28 -1.03 4.48 -8.21
C VAL A 28 -0.29 4.63 -6.90
N VAL A 29 0.44 5.74 -6.76
CA VAL A 29 1.18 6.09 -5.55
C VAL A 29 0.69 7.46 -5.11
N PHE A 30 0.26 7.57 -3.86
CA PHE A 30 -0.20 8.81 -3.26
C PHE A 30 0.06 8.79 -1.75
N ARG A 31 0.09 9.96 -1.13
CA ARG A 31 0.27 10.10 0.33
C ARG A 31 -1.03 9.74 1.04
N SER A 32 -1.18 8.48 1.43
CA SER A 32 -2.41 7.98 2.06
C SER A 32 -2.75 8.65 3.40
N TYR A 33 -1.75 9.18 4.11
CA TYR A 33 -1.97 9.93 5.36
C TYR A 33 -2.61 11.31 5.11
N ASP A 34 -2.29 11.95 3.99
CA ASP A 34 -2.76 13.31 3.66
C ASP A 34 -4.02 13.31 2.79
N ILE A 35 -4.41 12.16 2.24
CA ILE A 35 -5.44 12.05 1.20
C ILE A 35 -6.48 11.00 1.58
N SER A 36 -7.70 11.46 1.82
CA SER A 36 -8.89 10.62 1.94
C SER A 36 -9.19 9.97 0.59
N HIS A 37 -9.34 8.66 0.59
CA HIS A 37 -9.52 7.89 -0.63
C HIS A 37 -10.47 6.72 -0.45
N PHE A 38 -11.21 6.37 -1.50
CA PHE A 38 -12.12 5.24 -1.51
C PHE A 38 -12.31 4.68 -2.92
N ASN A 39 -12.70 3.41 -3.01
CA ASN A 39 -13.09 2.81 -4.29
C ASN A 39 -14.57 3.11 -4.54
N LEU A 40 -14.92 3.45 -5.77
CA LEU A 40 -16.30 3.48 -6.24
C LEU A 40 -16.84 2.06 -6.44
N ASP A 41 -18.15 1.96 -6.67
CA ASP A 41 -18.82 0.70 -6.93
C ASP A 41 -18.22 -0.01 -8.16
N TYR A 42 -18.22 -1.34 -8.11
CA TYR A 42 -17.76 -2.19 -9.20
C TYR A 42 -18.69 -3.39 -9.38
N ILE A 43 -18.63 -3.98 -10.57
CA ILE A 43 -19.30 -5.23 -10.91
C ILE A 43 -18.24 -6.29 -11.22
N GLY A 44 -18.41 -7.51 -10.71
CA GLY A 44 -17.50 -8.65 -10.94
C GLY A 44 -16.65 -9.01 -9.73
N HIS A 45 -15.43 -9.49 -9.98
CA HIS A 45 -14.48 -9.91 -8.94
C HIS A 45 -13.25 -9.01 -8.94
N ARG A 46 -13.10 -8.18 -7.90
CA ARG A 46 -12.00 -7.23 -7.74
C ARG A 46 -11.26 -7.47 -6.44
N ALA A 47 -9.95 -7.65 -6.54
CA ALA A 47 -9.00 -7.60 -5.43
C ALA A 47 -8.11 -6.36 -5.59
N SER A 48 -7.43 -5.95 -4.52
CA SER A 48 -6.45 -4.87 -4.58
C SER A 48 -5.24 -5.17 -3.70
N LEU A 49 -4.05 -5.03 -4.28
CA LEU A 49 -2.80 -5.00 -3.52
C LEU A 49 -2.52 -3.55 -3.11
N VAL A 50 -2.41 -3.32 -1.81
CA VAL A 50 -2.07 -2.02 -1.21
C VAL A 50 -0.80 -2.21 -0.39
N LEU A 51 0.25 -1.50 -0.80
CA LEU A 51 1.50 -1.40 -0.06
C LEU A 51 1.51 -0.02 0.60
N HIS A 52 1.69 0.04 1.92
CA HIS A 52 1.84 1.29 2.64
C HIS A 52 3.04 1.19 3.58
N SER A 53 3.76 2.29 3.73
CA SER A 53 4.77 2.48 4.75
C SER A 53 4.25 3.50 5.75
N ASP A 54 4.09 3.11 7.00
CA ASP A 54 3.77 4.02 8.08
C ASP A 54 5.06 4.55 8.76
N GLN A 55 4.90 5.45 9.73
CA GLN A 55 6.02 5.88 10.59
C GLN A 55 6.62 4.72 11.40
N GLY A 56 5.86 3.63 11.59
CA GLY A 56 6.33 2.39 12.22
C GLY A 56 7.40 1.66 11.42
N MET A 57 7.59 2.00 10.13
CA MET A 57 8.72 1.50 9.36
C MET A 57 10.08 1.97 9.92
N GLU A 58 10.14 3.15 10.55
CA GLU A 58 11.35 3.59 11.25
C GLU A 58 11.58 2.80 12.56
N THR A 59 10.49 2.44 13.27
CA THR A 59 10.58 1.52 14.41
C THR A 59 10.96 0.11 13.97
N TRP A 60 10.56 -0.31 12.76
CA TRP A 60 11.00 -1.58 12.17
C TRP A 60 12.53 -1.63 12.00
N LYS A 61 13.16 -0.54 11.53
CA LYS A 61 14.63 -0.43 11.46
C LYS A 61 15.29 -0.46 12.85
N ARG A 62 14.64 0.10 13.87
CA ARG A 62 15.22 0.22 15.23
C ARG A 62 15.06 -1.03 16.09
N SER A 63 13.90 -1.66 16.06
CA SER A 63 13.57 -2.79 16.94
C SER A 63 12.75 -3.88 16.27
N GLN A 64 12.56 -3.84 14.95
CA GLN A 64 11.67 -4.74 14.21
C GLN A 64 10.26 -4.75 14.83
N ASN A 65 9.81 -3.60 15.35
CA ASN A 65 8.56 -3.45 16.11
C ASN A 65 8.43 -4.42 17.32
N HIS A 66 9.55 -4.91 17.89
CA HIS A 66 9.63 -5.99 18.90
C HIS A 66 9.36 -7.41 18.38
N TRP A 67 9.23 -7.57 17.06
CA TRP A 67 9.04 -8.86 16.39
C TRP A 67 10.34 -9.55 15.99
N GLY A 68 11.49 -9.08 16.50
CA GLY A 68 12.78 -9.59 16.05
C GLY A 68 13.13 -11.04 16.41
N HIS A 69 12.31 -11.67 17.23
CA HIS A 69 12.36 -13.11 17.48
C HIS A 69 11.66 -13.92 16.38
N ASN A 70 10.94 -13.29 15.45
CA ASN A 70 10.23 -13.94 14.36
C ASN A 70 11.21 -14.37 13.26
N ILE A 71 11.32 -15.69 13.07
CA ILE A 71 12.25 -16.28 12.11
C ILE A 71 11.93 -15.96 10.64
N TYR A 72 10.72 -15.52 10.33
CA TYR A 72 10.25 -15.22 8.97
C TYR A 72 10.41 -13.75 8.57
N LEU A 73 10.60 -12.84 9.53
CA LEU A 73 10.62 -11.39 9.30
C LEU A 73 11.95 -10.77 9.76
N ARG A 74 13.07 -11.32 9.30
CA ARG A 74 14.41 -10.80 9.63
C ARG A 74 14.74 -9.55 8.80
N TYR A 75 15.18 -8.50 9.48
CA TYR A 75 15.93 -7.42 8.85
C TYR A 75 17.43 -7.79 8.86
N LEU A 76 18.04 -7.91 7.69
CA LEU A 76 19.48 -8.11 7.56
C LEU A 76 20.13 -6.72 7.62
N GLN A 77 20.81 -6.43 8.72
CA GLN A 77 21.60 -5.22 8.86
C GLN A 77 22.90 -5.44 8.07
N GLU A 78 23.19 -4.59 7.09
CA GLU A 78 24.51 -4.59 6.47
C GLU A 78 25.53 -4.14 7.53
N GLU A 79 26.59 -4.92 7.73
CA GLU A 79 27.69 -4.53 8.59
C GLU A 79 28.39 -3.33 7.93
N ASP A 80 28.19 -2.14 8.50
CA ASP A 80 29.01 -0.98 8.17
C ASP A 80 30.46 -1.35 8.48
N GLY A 81 31.25 -1.52 7.42
CA GLY A 81 32.66 -1.84 7.49
C GLY A 81 33.41 -0.82 8.35
N SER A 82 34.00 -1.32 9.44
CA SER A 82 34.93 -0.63 10.32
C SER A 82 36.16 -0.10 9.59
#